data_AF-A0A848UUC9-F1
#
_entry.id   AF-A0A848UUC9-F1
#
_cell.length_a   1.000
_cell.length_b   1.000
_cell.length_c   1.000
_cell.angle_alpha   90.00
_cell.angle_beta   90.00
_cell.angle_gamma   90.00
#
_symmetry.space_group_name_H-M   'P 1'
#
loop_
_entity.id
_entity.type
_entity.pdbx_description
1 polymer ?
#
loop_
_entity_poly.entity_id
_entity_poly.type
_entity_poly.pdbx_seq_one_letter_code
_entity_poly.pdbx_strand_id
1 'polypeptide(L)'
;MRATIDLIRLTRPLNLLIIVLTMYAMRFGIMRSILELSQTDFELQLSEGSFLLSVIVMVLLAAAGNIINDYFDVRVDRINKPERVLVGRTVKRRVAMVAHHSLNLLAVFISLYLAWKAGIWILFMVPVFMAGSLWSYSLSFKRQFWIGNFIVALMVAIVPLWAGIFEVIELITAYTSIWDNEIAMA
;
A
#
# COMPACT_ATOMS: atom_id res chain seq x y z
N MET A 1 -23.31 13.17 -9.94
CA MET A 1 -23.19 12.83 -8.50
C MET A 1 -23.17 11.32 -8.22
N ARG A 2 -24.16 10.52 -8.67
CA ARG A 2 -24.19 9.06 -8.40
C ARG A 2 -22.94 8.30 -8.88
N ALA A 3 -22.46 8.54 -10.10
CA ALA A 3 -21.29 7.84 -10.64
C ALA A 3 -19.98 8.10 -9.86
N THR A 4 -19.81 9.31 -9.31
CA THR A 4 -18.63 9.66 -8.49
C THR A 4 -18.67 8.96 -7.13
N ILE A 5 -19.85 8.93 -6.48
CA ILE A 5 -20.05 8.23 -5.22
C ILE A 5 -19.82 6.73 -5.41
N ASP A 6 -20.32 6.15 -6.51
CA ASP A 6 -20.11 4.74 -6.81
C ASP A 6 -18.64 4.43 -7.16
N LEU A 7 -17.91 5.37 -7.76
CA LEU A 7 -16.47 5.24 -7.95
C LEU A 7 -15.72 5.20 -6.61
N ILE A 8 -16.12 6.02 -5.63
CA ILE A 8 -15.57 5.96 -4.27
C ILE A 8 -15.95 4.64 -3.59
N ARG A 9 -17.16 4.13 -3.81
CA ARG A 9 -17.55 2.82 -3.25
C ARG A 9 -16.71 1.67 -3.82
N LEU A 10 -16.31 1.74 -5.09
CA LEU A 10 -15.42 0.75 -5.71
C LEU A 10 -14.05 0.64 -5.03
N THR A 11 -13.55 1.71 -4.41
CA THR A 11 -12.26 1.67 -3.70
C THR A 11 -12.36 0.94 -2.36
N ARG A 12 -13.59 0.61 -1.91
CA ARG A 12 -13.91 -0.03 -0.63
C ARG A 12 -13.38 0.77 0.58
N PRO A 13 -14.00 1.94 0.89
CA PRO A 13 -13.48 2.87 1.90
C PRO A 13 -13.20 2.25 3.28
N LEU A 14 -14.03 1.29 3.73
CA LEU A 14 -13.79 0.60 5.00
C LEU A 14 -12.50 -0.22 4.99
N ASN A 15 -12.18 -0.89 3.88
CA ASN A 15 -10.92 -1.63 3.75
C ASN A 15 -9.72 -0.67 3.76
N LEU A 16 -9.85 0.48 3.13
CA LEU A 16 -8.81 1.52 3.13
C LEU A 16 -8.60 2.10 4.54
N LEU A 17 -9.68 2.32 5.28
CA LEU A 17 -9.59 2.76 6.67
C LEU A 17 -8.87 1.73 7.55
N ILE A 18 -9.16 0.43 7.37
CA ILE A 18 -8.45 -0.64 8.08
C ILE A 18 -6.95 -0.57 7.78
N ILE A 19 -6.54 -0.39 6.51
CA ILE A 19 -5.12 -0.23 6.14
C ILE A 19 -4.48 0.94 6.89
N VAL A 20 -5.13 2.10 6.91
CA VAL A 20 -4.64 3.28 7.64
C VAL A 20 -4.47 2.94 9.12
N LEU A 21 -5.51 2.40 9.77
CA LEU A 21 -5.46 2.06 11.18
C LEU A 21 -4.37 1.02 11.49
N THR A 22 -4.21 0.01 10.64
CA THR A 22 -3.15 -1.01 10.78
C THR A 22 -1.75 -0.39 10.70
N MET A 23 -1.51 0.51 9.75
CA MET A 23 -0.20 1.16 9.62
C MET A 23 0.11 2.06 10.82
N TYR A 24 -0.87 2.84 11.29
CA TYR A 24 -0.71 3.68 12.49
C TYR A 24 -0.51 2.84 13.75
N ALA A 25 -1.26 1.76 13.91
CA ALA A 25 -1.10 0.81 15.02
C ALA A 25 0.29 0.15 14.99
N MET A 26 0.78 -0.23 13.81
CA MET A 26 2.14 -0.77 13.67
C MET A 26 3.20 0.25 14.08
N ARG A 27 3.09 1.50 13.62
CA ARG A 27 4.08 2.53 13.91
C ARG A 27 4.10 2.94 15.38
N PHE A 28 2.94 3.32 15.92
CA PHE A 28 2.87 3.90 17.26
C PHE A 28 2.64 2.85 18.35
N GLY A 29 1.95 1.75 18.04
CA GLY A 29 1.66 0.69 19.02
C GLY A 29 2.72 -0.40 19.07
N ILE A 30 3.46 -0.63 17.97
CA ILE A 30 4.49 -1.70 17.92
C ILE A 30 5.88 -1.10 17.83
N MET A 31 6.22 -0.32 16.80
CA MET A 31 7.59 0.19 16.62
C MET A 31 8.02 1.09 17.77
N ARG A 32 7.22 2.10 18.13
CA ARG A 32 7.52 2.96 19.27
C ARG A 32 7.69 2.18 20.58
N SER A 33 6.78 1.26 20.87
CA SER A 33 6.87 0.44 22.08
C SER A 33 8.09 -0.47 22.10
N ILE A 34 8.52 -1.01 20.96
CA ILE A 34 9.76 -1.80 20.86
C ILE A 34 10.99 -0.93 21.18
N LEU A 35 11.04 0.30 20.67
CA LEU A 35 12.14 1.24 20.94
C LEU A 35 12.19 1.67 22.42
N GLU A 36 11.02 1.91 23.02
CA GLU A 36 10.92 2.24 24.45
C GLU A 36 11.34 1.04 25.34
N LEU A 37 11.03 -0.19 24.91
CA LEU A 37 11.41 -1.41 25.63
C LEU A 37 12.88 -1.78 25.47
N SER A 38 13.54 -1.39 24.37
CA SER A 38 14.94 -1.71 24.13
C SER A 38 15.92 -0.93 25.01
N GLN A 39 15.44 0.02 25.83
CA GLN A 39 16.27 0.88 26.70
C GLN A 39 17.38 1.62 25.93
N THR A 40 17.16 1.82 24.63
CA THR A 40 18.02 2.58 23.74
C THR A 40 17.50 4.01 23.65
N ASP A 41 18.37 5.01 23.51
CA ASP A 41 17.99 6.40 23.20
C ASP A 41 17.52 6.56 21.72
N PHE A 42 16.89 5.52 21.17
CA PHE A 42 16.44 5.47 19.80
C PHE A 42 15.03 6.02 19.67
N GLU A 43 14.88 6.99 18.77
CA GLU A 43 13.58 7.59 18.45
C GLU A 43 13.14 7.22 17.04
N LEU A 44 11.83 7.35 16.78
CA LEU A 44 11.29 7.21 15.43
C LEU A 44 11.96 8.26 14.51
N GLN A 45 12.62 7.79 13.46
CA GLN A 45 13.36 8.63 12.52
C GLN A 45 12.48 9.13 11.38
N LEU A 46 11.41 8.41 11.05
CA LEU A 46 10.58 8.78 9.92
C LEU A 46 9.76 10.04 10.25
N SER A 47 9.95 11.13 9.50
CA SER A 47 9.09 12.31 9.68
C SER A 47 7.59 11.96 9.49
N GLU A 48 6.70 12.57 10.27
CA GLU A 48 5.25 12.34 10.17
C GLU A 48 4.71 12.54 8.75
N GLY A 49 5.20 13.54 8.03
CA GLY A 49 4.82 13.80 6.64
C GLY A 49 5.24 12.67 5.68
N SER A 50 6.44 12.10 5.87
CA SER A 50 6.92 11.01 5.01
C SER A 50 6.17 9.70 5.33
N PHE A 51 5.82 9.49 6.59
CA PHE A 51 4.93 8.40 6.99
C PHE A 51 3.51 8.56 6.43
N LEU A 52 2.93 9.76 6.50
CA LEU A 52 1.60 10.01 5.92
C LEU A 52 1.59 9.74 4.41
N LEU A 53 2.65 10.16 3.70
CA LEU A 53 2.81 9.85 2.28
C LEU A 53 2.94 8.34 2.04
N SER A 54 3.65 7.60 2.89
CA SER A 54 3.78 6.14 2.77
C SER A 54 2.45 5.41 3.02
N VAL A 55 1.62 5.92 3.95
CA VAL A 55 0.24 5.46 4.15
C VAL A 55 -0.61 5.73 2.92
N ILE A 56 -0.51 6.94 2.34
CA ILE A 56 -1.23 7.31 1.11
C ILE A 56 -0.86 6.36 -0.03
N VAL A 57 0.42 5.99 -0.20
CA VAL A 57 0.85 5.00 -1.20
C VAL A 57 0.08 3.69 -1.05
N MET A 58 0.02 3.12 0.16
CA MET A 58 -0.68 1.86 0.39
C MET A 58 -2.20 1.97 0.19
N VAL A 59 -2.80 3.08 0.59
CA VAL A 59 -4.23 3.35 0.35
C VAL A 59 -4.53 3.44 -1.15
N LEU A 60 -3.68 4.12 -1.93
CA LEU A 60 -3.86 4.25 -3.38
C LEU A 60 -3.71 2.90 -4.09
N LEU A 61 -2.70 2.10 -3.74
CA LEU A 61 -2.50 0.75 -4.28
C LEU A 61 -3.68 -0.16 -3.95
N ALA A 62 -4.17 -0.15 -2.71
CA ALA A 62 -5.32 -0.94 -2.30
C ALA A 62 -6.60 -0.51 -3.01
N ALA A 63 -6.83 0.80 -3.16
CA ALA A 63 -7.95 1.34 -3.92
C ALA A 63 -7.91 0.92 -5.40
N ALA A 64 -6.73 1.01 -6.03
CA ALA A 64 -6.51 0.54 -7.39
C ALA A 64 -6.75 -0.96 -7.52
N GLY A 65 -6.27 -1.76 -6.55
CA GLY A 65 -6.50 -3.20 -6.45
C GLY A 65 -7.98 -3.58 -6.34
N ASN A 66 -8.74 -2.86 -5.51
CA ASN A 66 -10.18 -3.08 -5.36
C ASN A 66 -10.93 -2.77 -6.66
N ILE A 67 -10.59 -1.67 -7.35
CA ILE A 67 -11.21 -1.30 -8.63
C ILE A 67 -10.95 -2.35 -9.71
N ILE A 68 -9.70 -2.81 -9.88
CA ILE A 68 -9.37 -3.78 -10.93
C ILE A 68 -9.98 -5.15 -10.64
N ASN A 69 -10.04 -5.55 -9.36
CA ASN A 69 -10.74 -6.76 -8.97
C ASN A 69 -12.21 -6.73 -9.41
N ASP A 70 -12.94 -5.67 -9.08
CA ASP A 70 -14.35 -5.53 -9.44
C ASP A 70 -14.55 -5.37 -10.97
N TYR A 71 -13.56 -4.82 -11.69
CA TYR A 71 -13.60 -4.71 -13.15
C TYR A 71 -13.60 -6.06 -13.87
N PHE A 72 -12.80 -7.01 -13.38
CA PHE A 72 -12.72 -8.36 -13.93
C PHE A 72 -13.87 -9.25 -13.45
N ASP A 73 -14.38 -9.02 -12.23
CA ASP A 73 -15.43 -9.81 -11.62
C ASP A 73 -16.85 -9.51 -12.13
N VAL A 74 -17.04 -8.48 -12.96
CA VAL A 74 -18.37 -8.03 -13.45
C VAL A 74 -19.28 -9.18 -13.91
N ARG A 75 -18.76 -10.18 -14.62
CA ARG A 75 -19.59 -11.31 -15.10
C ARG A 75 -20.04 -12.22 -13.97
N VAL A 76 -19.13 -12.55 -13.07
CA VAL A 76 -19.38 -13.45 -11.92
C VAL A 76 -20.29 -12.75 -10.91
N ASP A 77 -20.01 -11.49 -10.60
CA ASP A 77 -20.81 -10.72 -9.64
C ASP A 77 -22.21 -10.40 -10.16
N ARG A 78 -22.42 -10.32 -11.48
CA ARG A 78 -23.77 -10.20 -12.05
C ARG A 78 -24.65 -11.41 -11.77
N ILE A 79 -24.06 -12.59 -11.58
CA ILE A 79 -24.77 -13.82 -11.25
C ILE A 79 -24.88 -13.97 -9.73
N ASN A 80 -23.77 -13.81 -9.02
CA ASN A 80 -23.69 -14.11 -7.59
C ASN A 80 -24.21 -12.98 -6.68
N LYS A 81 -24.03 -11.72 -7.07
CA LYS A 81 -24.29 -10.52 -6.26
C LYS A 81 -24.77 -9.34 -7.13
N PRO A 82 -25.86 -9.49 -7.90
CA PRO A 82 -26.27 -8.54 -8.92
C PRO A 82 -26.48 -7.12 -8.39
N GLU A 83 -26.90 -6.95 -7.14
CA GLU A 83 -27.12 -5.67 -6.46
C GLU A 83 -25.82 -4.90 -6.15
N ARG A 84 -24.68 -5.59 -6.06
CA ARG A 84 -23.38 -4.97 -5.73
C ARG A 84 -22.57 -4.56 -6.96
N VAL A 85 -22.98 -4.96 -8.16
CA VAL A 85 -22.24 -4.68 -9.40
C VAL A 85 -22.34 -3.20 -9.76
N LEU A 86 -21.26 -2.45 -9.54
CA LEU A 86 -21.15 -1.04 -9.93
C LEU A 86 -20.52 -0.89 -11.32
N VAL A 87 -19.48 -1.67 -11.63
CA VAL A 87 -18.78 -1.60 -12.92
C VAL A 87 -19.67 -2.13 -14.06
N GLY A 88 -19.82 -1.31 -15.10
CA GLY A 88 -20.69 -1.58 -16.24
C GLY A 88 -22.18 -1.34 -15.96
N ARG A 89 -22.57 -0.90 -14.76
CA ARG A 89 -23.92 -0.40 -14.45
C ARG A 89 -23.92 1.11 -14.22
N THR A 90 -23.31 1.57 -13.12
CA THR A 90 -23.24 3.00 -12.78
C THR A 90 -21.88 3.59 -13.11
N VAL A 91 -20.80 2.81 -12.98
CA VAL A 91 -19.44 3.20 -13.34
C VAL A 91 -19.06 2.56 -14.67
N LYS A 92 -18.71 3.37 -15.68
CA LYS A 92 -18.28 2.86 -16.99
C LYS A 92 -16.96 2.09 -16.86
N ARG A 93 -16.82 0.99 -17.59
CA ARG A 93 -15.60 0.16 -17.64
C ARG A 93 -14.33 0.97 -17.92
N ARG A 94 -14.39 1.91 -18.87
CA ARG A 94 -13.28 2.82 -19.19
C ARG A 94 -12.87 3.70 -18.00
N VAL A 95 -13.84 4.18 -17.21
CA VAL A 95 -13.59 5.05 -16.05
C VAL A 95 -12.92 4.25 -14.93
N ALA A 96 -13.38 3.02 -14.68
CA ALA A 96 -12.74 2.12 -13.73
C ALA A 96 -11.27 1.83 -14.10
N MET A 97 -10.99 1.53 -15.37
CA MET A 97 -9.61 1.29 -15.84
C MET A 97 -8.73 2.53 -15.72
N VAL A 98 -9.23 3.71 -16.12
CA VAL A 98 -8.48 4.96 -15.96
C VAL A 98 -8.20 5.21 -14.48
N ALA A 99 -9.20 5.07 -13.61
CA ALA A 99 -9.01 5.24 -12.17
C ALA A 99 -7.95 4.28 -11.60
N HIS A 100 -7.99 3.00 -11.98
CA HIS A 100 -6.98 2.01 -11.57
C HIS A 100 -5.56 2.46 -11.95
N HIS A 101 -5.33 2.80 -13.22
CA HIS A 101 -4.01 3.22 -13.68
C HIS A 101 -3.57 4.54 -13.06
N SER A 102 -4.46 5.52 -12.93
CA SER A 102 -4.17 6.81 -12.30
C SER A 102 -3.77 6.66 -10.83
N LEU A 103 -4.48 5.83 -10.07
CA LEU A 103 -4.16 5.59 -8.66
C LEU A 103 -2.82 4.87 -8.49
N ASN A 104 -2.55 3.83 -9.30
CA ASN A 104 -1.26 3.14 -9.30
C ASN A 104 -0.12 4.08 -9.68
N LEU A 105 -0.29 4.89 -10.73
CA LEU A 105 0.73 5.82 -11.18
C LEU A 105 1.04 6.88 -10.11
N LEU A 106 0.01 7.41 -9.45
CA LEU A 106 0.18 8.35 -8.35
C LEU A 106 0.91 7.70 -7.17
N ALA A 107 0.55 6.47 -6.80
CA ALA A 107 1.23 5.72 -5.73
C ALA A 107 2.72 5.50 -6.06
N VAL A 108 3.02 5.11 -7.30
CA VAL A 108 4.39 4.90 -7.77
C VAL A 108 5.18 6.20 -7.74
N PHE A 109 4.62 7.33 -8.18
CA PHE A 109 5.32 8.62 -8.12
C PHE A 109 5.59 9.11 -6.70
N ILE A 110 4.62 8.96 -5.79
CA ILE A 110 4.83 9.31 -4.37
C ILE A 110 5.92 8.40 -3.79
N SER A 111 5.90 7.10 -4.11
CA SER A 111 6.91 6.16 -3.63
C SER A 111 8.31 6.44 -4.19
N LEU A 112 8.41 6.91 -5.44
CA LEU A 112 9.66 7.33 -6.06
C LEU A 112 10.22 8.57 -5.35
N TYR A 113 9.36 9.54 -5.03
CA TYR A 113 9.75 10.71 -4.23
C TYR A 113 10.28 10.31 -2.85
N LEU A 114 9.60 9.40 -2.15
CA LEU A 114 10.05 8.88 -0.85
C LEU A 114 11.39 8.13 -0.97
N ALA A 115 11.53 7.27 -1.98
CA ALA A 115 12.76 6.53 -2.24
C ALA A 115 13.94 7.46 -2.52
N TRP A 116 13.73 8.50 -3.33
CA TRP A 116 14.75 9.51 -3.63
C TRP A 116 15.14 10.31 -2.38
N LYS A 117 14.15 10.79 -1.62
CA LYS A 117 14.37 11.58 -0.40
C LYS A 117 15.15 10.81 0.65
N ALA A 118 14.84 9.51 0.80
CA ALA A 118 15.45 8.65 1.80
C ALA A 118 16.74 7.95 1.31
N GLY A 119 17.05 8.02 0.02
CA GLY A 119 18.17 7.27 -0.58
C GLY A 119 17.95 5.75 -0.64
N ILE A 120 16.71 5.28 -0.45
CA ILE A 120 16.37 3.86 -0.28
C ILE A 120 15.47 3.39 -1.43
N TRP A 121 16.06 2.72 -2.42
CA TRP A 121 15.35 2.29 -3.63
C TRP A 121 14.27 1.23 -3.41
N ILE A 122 14.36 0.42 -2.35
CA ILE A 122 13.33 -0.60 -2.05
C ILE A 122 11.96 0.04 -1.82
N LEU A 123 11.91 1.31 -1.38
CA LEU A 123 10.68 2.07 -1.21
C LEU A 123 9.95 2.37 -2.53
N PHE A 124 10.66 2.32 -3.66
CA PHE A 124 10.06 2.44 -4.97
C PHE A 124 9.71 1.06 -5.56
N MET A 125 10.61 0.08 -5.39
CA MET A 125 10.45 -1.25 -6.01
C MET A 125 9.26 -2.03 -5.46
N VAL A 126 8.98 -1.94 -4.15
CA VAL A 126 7.86 -2.67 -3.53
C VAL A 126 6.50 -2.19 -4.06
N PRO A 127 6.17 -0.88 -4.08
CA PRO A 127 4.94 -0.38 -4.70
C PRO A 127 4.78 -0.76 -6.17
N VAL A 128 5.87 -0.72 -6.95
CA VAL A 128 5.87 -1.15 -8.36
C VAL A 128 5.54 -2.65 -8.46
N PHE A 129 6.18 -3.47 -7.63
CA PHE A 129 5.90 -4.91 -7.54
C PHE A 129 4.44 -5.18 -7.14
N MET A 130 3.89 -4.45 -6.16
CA MET A 130 2.49 -4.60 -5.75
C MET A 130 1.52 -4.23 -6.87
N ALA A 131 1.75 -3.09 -7.54
CA ALA A 131 0.92 -2.65 -8.66
C ALA A 131 0.90 -3.68 -9.80
N GLY A 132 2.08 -4.20 -10.17
CA GLY A 132 2.21 -5.27 -11.16
C GLY A 132 1.58 -6.59 -10.71
N SER A 133 1.77 -6.99 -9.45
CA SER A 133 1.20 -8.23 -8.89
C SER A 133 -0.33 -8.19 -8.86
N LEU A 134 -0.94 -7.07 -8.45
CA LEU A 134 -2.40 -6.90 -8.42
C LEU A 134 -3.02 -6.94 -9.81
N TRP A 135 -2.33 -6.35 -10.80
CA TRP A 135 -2.72 -6.40 -12.20
C TRP A 135 -2.69 -7.84 -12.73
N SER A 136 -1.55 -8.53 -12.59
CA SER A 136 -1.37 -9.91 -13.03
C SER A 136 -2.33 -10.88 -12.32
N TYR A 137 -2.58 -10.66 -11.02
CA TYR A 137 -3.57 -11.41 -10.25
C TYR A 137 -4.96 -11.35 -10.88
N SER A 138 -5.39 -10.13 -11.22
CA SER A 138 -6.73 -9.87 -11.72
C SER A 138 -6.93 -10.34 -13.17
N LEU A 139 -5.86 -10.38 -13.97
CA LEU A 139 -5.88 -10.89 -15.35
C LEU A 139 -5.90 -12.41 -15.45
N SER A 140 -5.08 -13.11 -14.64
CA SER A 140 -4.72 -14.50 -14.94
C SER A 140 -4.79 -15.44 -13.74
N PHE A 141 -4.38 -15.00 -12.55
CA PHE A 141 -4.20 -15.91 -11.41
C PHE A 141 -5.48 -16.25 -10.66
N LYS A 142 -6.58 -15.51 -10.88
CA LYS A 142 -7.86 -15.80 -10.24
C LYS A 142 -8.47 -17.16 -10.61
N ARG A 143 -7.99 -17.79 -11.69
CA ARG A 143 -8.40 -19.14 -12.10
C ARG A 143 -7.57 -20.26 -11.46
N GLN A 144 -6.56 -19.93 -10.66
CA GLN A 144 -5.66 -20.89 -10.02
C GLN A 144 -5.81 -20.80 -8.50
N PHE A 145 -6.37 -21.86 -7.90
CA PHE A 145 -6.76 -21.90 -6.48
C PHE A 145 -5.62 -21.53 -5.51
N TRP A 146 -4.41 -22.01 -5.76
CA TRP A 146 -3.27 -21.81 -4.85
C TRP A 146 -2.59 -20.45 -5.04
N ILE A 147 -2.25 -20.09 -6.27
CA ILE A 147 -1.43 -18.90 -6.57
C ILE A 147 -2.22 -17.61 -6.27
N GLY A 148 -3.52 -17.60 -6.56
CA GLY A 148 -4.36 -16.44 -6.26
C GLY A 148 -4.43 -16.10 -4.77
N ASN A 149 -4.66 -17.11 -3.92
CA ASN A 149 -4.73 -16.92 -2.46
C ASN A 149 -3.39 -16.50 -1.88
N PHE A 150 -2.28 -17.05 -2.38
CA PHE A 150 -0.94 -16.65 -1.96
C PHE A 150 -0.67 -15.17 -2.26
N ILE A 151 -0.97 -14.70 -3.48
CA ILE A 151 -0.77 -13.29 -3.85
C ILE A 151 -1.59 -12.38 -2.95
N VAL A 152 -2.87 -12.70 -2.70
CA VAL A 152 -3.72 -11.87 -1.83
C VAL A 152 -3.19 -11.83 -0.40
N ALA A 153 -2.81 -12.99 0.17
CA ALA A 153 -2.23 -13.06 1.50
C ALA A 153 -0.93 -12.25 1.60
N LEU A 154 -0.07 -12.34 0.58
CA LEU A 154 1.16 -11.55 0.49
C LEU A 154 0.88 -10.05 0.44
N MET A 155 -0.10 -9.60 -0.36
CA MET A 155 -0.46 -8.18 -0.44
C MET A 155 -0.99 -7.65 0.90
N VAL A 156 -1.76 -8.46 1.63
CA VAL A 156 -2.25 -8.10 2.97
C VAL A 156 -1.11 -8.04 3.98
N ALA A 157 -0.19 -9.00 3.94
CA ALA A 157 0.96 -9.05 4.85
C ALA A 157 1.93 -7.88 4.64
N ILE A 158 2.08 -7.39 3.40
CA ILE A 158 2.95 -6.25 3.11
C ILE A 158 2.49 -4.98 3.82
N VAL A 159 1.19 -4.78 4.10
CA VAL A 159 0.68 -3.52 4.70
C VAL A 159 1.31 -3.18 6.06
N PRO A 160 1.23 -4.03 7.10
CA PRO A 160 1.91 -3.75 8.37
C PRO A 160 3.44 -3.81 8.23
N LEU A 161 3.96 -4.71 7.40
CA LEU A 161 5.41 -4.80 7.17
C LEU A 161 5.96 -3.50 6.56
N TRP A 162 5.23 -2.86 5.66
CA TRP A 162 5.60 -1.59 5.05
C TRP A 162 5.73 -0.46 6.06
N ALA A 163 4.81 -0.40 7.03
CA ALA A 163 4.88 0.59 8.10
C ALA A 163 6.11 0.38 9.01
N GLY A 164 6.50 -0.87 9.27
CA GLY A 164 7.68 -1.19 10.09
C GLY A 164 9.01 -1.08 9.34
N ILE A 165 9.10 -1.66 8.14
CA ILE A 165 10.33 -1.70 7.32
C ILE A 165 10.84 -0.29 7.04
N PHE A 166 9.95 0.65 6.69
CA PHE A 166 10.40 2.01 6.38
C PHE A 166 11.04 2.68 7.61
N GLU A 167 10.42 2.54 8.79
CA GLU A 167 10.98 3.04 10.04
C GLU A 167 12.31 2.36 10.39
N VAL A 168 12.40 1.03 10.24
CA VAL A 168 13.63 0.26 10.51
C VAL A 168 14.78 0.68 9.60
N ILE A 169 14.55 0.92 8.31
CA ILE A 169 15.63 1.32 7.41
C ILE A 169 16.13 2.73 7.74
N GLU A 170 15.24 3.67 8.09
CA GLU A 170 15.62 5.01 8.54
C GLU A 170 16.40 4.96 9.86
N LEU A 171 15.98 4.11 10.81
CA LEU A 171 16.72 3.85 12.05
C LEU A 171 18.14 3.35 11.78
N ILE A 172 18.29 2.34 10.92
CA ILE A 172 19.61 1.81 10.55
C ILE A 172 20.46 2.92 9.92
N THR A 173 19.90 3.66 8.96
CA THR A 173 20.63 4.71 8.24
C THR A 173 21.09 5.83 9.18
N ALA A 174 20.21 6.27 10.09
CA ALA A 174 20.53 7.32 11.06
C ALA A 174 21.65 6.88 12.02
N TYR A 175 21.50 5.73 12.69
CA TYR A 175 22.42 5.33 13.75
C TYR A 175 23.73 4.72 13.25
N THR A 176 23.77 4.09 12.07
CA THR A 176 25.04 3.67 11.45
C THR A 176 25.87 4.88 11.04
N SER A 177 25.24 5.95 10.52
CA SER A 177 25.97 7.16 10.15
C SER A 177 26.65 7.86 11.34
N ILE A 178 26.04 7.82 12.52
CA ILE A 178 26.61 8.38 13.76
C ILE A 178 27.84 7.57 14.17
N TRP A 179 27.72 6.24 14.20
CA TRP A 179 28.81 5.34 14.55
C TRP A 179 30.03 5.48 13.64
N ASP A 180 29.82 5.57 12.32
CA ASP A 180 30.91 5.73 11.36
C ASP A 180 31.64 7.08 11.54
N ASN A 181 30.90 8.15 11.87
CA ASN A 181 31.48 9.47 12.14
C ASN A 181 32.29 9.51 13.44
N GLU A 182 31.84 8.83 14.50
CA GLU A 182 32.58 8.74 15.76
C GLU A 182 33.90 7.99 15.58
N ILE A 183 33.91 6.88 14.82
CA ILE A 183 35.13 6.13 14.50
C ILE A 183 36.08 6.96 13.63
N ALA A 184 35.56 7.72 12.66
CA ALA A 184 36.40 8.55 11.79
C ALA A 184 37.04 9.75 12.52
N MET A 185 36.50 10.17 13.66
CA MET A 185 37.03 11.25 14.51
C MET A 185 37.94 10.76 15.64
N ALA A 186 38.03 9.46 15.89
CA ALA A 186 38.85 8.82 16.93
C ALA A 186 40.23 8.38 16.38
#